data_AF-A0A0B5EXE0-F1
#
_entry.id   AF-A0A0B5EXE0-F1
#
_cell.length_a   1.000
_cell.length_b   1.000
_cell.length_c   1.000
_cell.angle_alpha   90.00
_cell.angle_beta   90.00
_cell.angle_gamma   90.00
#
_symmetry.space_group_name_H-M   'P 1'
#
loop_
_entity.id
_entity.type
_entity.pdbx_description
1 polymer ?
#
loop_
_entity_poly.entity_id
_entity_poly.type
_entity_poly.pdbx_seq_one_letter_code
_entity_poly.pdbx_strand_id
1 'polypeptide(L)'
;MSTETEQSLPAAGEAERRAPAPRNGVIEMEESLAGMRARLGAVLDGPPLTQDTLVEIMSIYNNVAYVFLYLEAVDDHDNLARLRPWRTEFYENAGLDEAILTRLLALDCPDPEMEAARLEYVDQLRKSRVHDPEGPRRLDTLLTEAKALTDLVQQDQRNLLERLGVPVGSARPQVVFYKLLGSTSNAATRAKLARAWRGARARHVDELAGVVDRMIAERRAQVAAAGLPGVLARTMERCKADEDTVETVIRTFLSGAFPATGKLEQEIREVTGAVEGQPLDHFEYAVQQVSKGARIPSFDLEECLEYIFRVSRCVFGLTFARTDSTGPGLTATDLITVDVAADGVPVGSIKFDLWDLARKSVRANHTRGIRNRTDWSGIRQLPVAYVSCRFRTDDRGSGRITFQNVHSLFHEFGHAVNHLLVRKRTSYQSGLEYLPPERLECLSMWFEKWVHHPSFAASVTLPEGGAAELDRCRLLAAAEYRRTYVERAVTAWLDLDVHRSTEGGLRGSYRRLDEEFGVSRYVPFEDIVEYFTWPMYMAHPGANFSYLWGSADSCEKFLAFRDLTLDEIANRPELRALFGPCFDFDEPSDPPAAGSVFTFFGAAGLEANA
;
A
#
# COMPACT_ATOMS: atom_id res chain seq x y z
N MET A 1 -57.67 41.84 27.05
CA MET A 1 -57.46 43.29 26.86
C MET A 1 -56.09 43.47 26.27
N SER A 2 -56.03 43.99 25.03
CA SER A 2 -55.06 44.96 24.50
C SER A 2 -53.55 44.65 24.68
N THR A 3 -52.66 44.69 23.69
CA THR A 3 -52.66 45.41 22.41
C THR A 3 -51.45 44.99 21.59
N GLU A 4 -51.56 45.21 20.27
CA GLU A 4 -50.56 45.11 19.20
C GLU A 4 -49.22 45.81 19.49
N THR A 5 -48.12 45.35 18.88
CA THR A 5 -47.40 46.13 17.84
C THR A 5 -46.55 45.21 16.96
N GLU A 6 -46.72 45.37 15.66
CA GLU A 6 -46.02 44.72 14.54
C GLU A 6 -44.84 45.61 14.10
N GLN A 7 -43.68 45.04 13.74
CA GLN A 7 -42.84 45.50 12.60
C GLN A 7 -41.57 44.66 12.33
N SER A 8 -41.59 44.01 11.15
CA SER A 8 -40.53 43.64 10.19
C SER A 8 -39.20 42.96 10.59
N LEU A 9 -39.01 41.73 10.10
CA LEU A 9 -37.74 41.08 9.76
C LEU A 9 -37.66 40.91 8.23
N PRO A 10 -36.50 41.10 7.57
CA PRO A 10 -36.37 40.83 6.14
C PRO A 10 -36.04 39.35 5.85
N ALA A 11 -36.62 38.90 4.74
CA ALA A 11 -36.44 37.70 3.93
C ALA A 11 -35.31 36.71 4.27
N ALA A 12 -35.74 35.46 4.45
CA ALA A 12 -34.94 34.24 4.41
C ALA A 12 -34.27 34.04 3.03
N GLY A 13 -33.04 33.54 3.04
CA GLY A 13 -32.27 33.21 1.85
C GLY A 13 -31.03 32.37 2.16
N GLU A 14 -31.18 31.27 2.89
CA GLU A 14 -30.18 30.19 2.91
C GLU A 14 -30.73 29.00 2.13
N ALA A 15 -30.05 28.67 1.02
CA ALA A 15 -30.27 27.45 0.27
C ALA A 15 -28.91 26.75 0.11
N GLU A 16 -28.50 26.05 1.16
CA GLU A 16 -27.49 24.99 1.11
C GLU A 16 -28.05 23.86 0.22
N ARG A 17 -27.52 23.73 -0.99
CA ARG A 17 -27.92 22.67 -1.92
C ARG A 17 -27.20 21.38 -1.53
N ARG A 18 -27.94 20.45 -0.90
CA ARG A 18 -27.63 19.02 -0.86
C ARG A 18 -27.60 18.46 -2.28
N ALA A 19 -26.52 17.79 -2.67
CA ALA A 19 -26.41 17.11 -3.96
C ALA A 19 -27.07 15.71 -3.91
N PRO A 20 -27.97 15.36 -4.85
CA PRO A 20 -28.42 13.98 -5.08
C PRO A 20 -27.50 13.23 -6.06
N ALA A 21 -27.45 11.89 -5.95
CA ALA A 21 -26.57 11.01 -6.73
C ALA A 21 -26.86 11.03 -8.26
N PRO A 22 -25.86 10.93 -9.17
CA PRO A 22 -26.07 11.50 -10.50
C PRO A 22 -26.01 10.50 -11.67
N ARG A 23 -27.03 10.54 -12.53
CA ARG A 23 -26.86 10.38 -14.00
C ARG A 23 -26.30 11.67 -14.65
N ASN A 24 -26.14 12.74 -13.87
CA ASN A 24 -25.60 14.06 -14.25
C ASN A 24 -24.07 14.21 -14.07
N GLY A 25 -23.37 13.21 -13.52
CA GLY A 25 -22.02 13.41 -12.96
C GLY A 25 -20.94 13.65 -14.02
N VAL A 26 -21.03 12.99 -15.17
CA VAL A 26 -20.02 13.14 -16.23
C VAL A 26 -20.11 14.49 -16.94
N ILE A 27 -21.31 15.09 -17.03
CA ILE A 27 -21.49 16.42 -17.61
C ILE A 27 -20.85 17.47 -16.69
N GLU A 28 -21.07 17.36 -15.38
CA GLU A 28 -20.43 18.24 -14.39
C GLU A 28 -18.89 18.10 -14.40
N MET A 29 -18.37 16.86 -14.54
CA MET A 29 -16.93 16.62 -14.71
C MET A 29 -16.40 17.29 -15.99
N GLU A 30 -17.12 17.17 -17.10
CA GLU A 30 -16.76 17.78 -18.39
C GLU A 30 -16.77 19.32 -18.33
N GLU A 31 -17.79 19.91 -17.72
CA GLU A 31 -17.87 21.35 -17.47
C GLU A 31 -16.73 21.83 -16.55
N SER A 32 -16.40 21.05 -15.53
CA SER A 32 -15.26 21.34 -14.64
C SER A 32 -13.92 21.30 -15.38
N LEU A 33 -13.69 20.28 -16.21
CA LEU A 33 -12.48 20.16 -17.04
C LEU A 33 -12.36 21.33 -18.03
N ALA A 34 -13.47 21.70 -18.69
CA ALA A 34 -13.52 22.87 -19.56
C ALA A 34 -13.20 24.18 -18.80
N GLY A 35 -13.79 24.38 -17.63
CA GLY A 35 -13.52 25.53 -16.78
C GLY A 35 -12.05 25.62 -16.36
N MET A 36 -11.46 24.49 -15.93
CA MET A 36 -10.06 24.39 -15.57
C MET A 36 -9.14 24.71 -16.76
N ARG A 37 -9.48 24.23 -17.97
CA ARG A 37 -8.67 24.50 -19.17
C ARG A 37 -8.72 25.95 -19.58
N ALA A 38 -9.90 26.57 -19.51
CA ALA A 38 -10.07 28.00 -19.76
C ALA A 38 -9.30 28.85 -18.75
N ARG A 39 -9.35 28.48 -17.47
CA ARG A 39 -8.59 29.17 -16.42
C ARG A 39 -7.08 29.04 -16.60
N LEU A 40 -6.59 27.84 -16.93
CA LEU A 40 -5.18 27.62 -17.24
C LEU A 40 -4.72 28.50 -18.42
N GLY A 41 -5.53 28.59 -19.49
CA GLY A 41 -5.26 29.50 -20.61
C GLY A 41 -5.14 30.96 -20.16
N ALA A 42 -6.11 31.45 -19.38
CA ALA A 42 -6.09 32.81 -18.85
C ALA A 42 -4.87 33.11 -17.96
N VAL A 43 -4.40 32.13 -17.18
CA VAL A 43 -3.16 32.28 -16.38
C VAL A 43 -1.93 32.39 -17.29
N LEU A 44 -1.84 31.53 -18.32
CA LEU A 44 -0.69 31.51 -19.23
C LEU A 44 -0.63 32.75 -20.12
N ASP A 45 -1.78 33.23 -20.60
CA ASP A 45 -1.92 34.44 -21.44
C ASP A 45 -1.84 35.75 -20.64
N GLY A 46 -1.85 35.65 -19.30
CA GLY A 46 -1.84 36.78 -18.38
C GLY A 46 -0.46 37.38 -18.09
N PRO A 47 -0.32 38.14 -16.98
CA PRO A 47 0.97 38.66 -16.50
C PRO A 47 2.03 37.56 -16.26
N PRO A 48 3.31 37.90 -16.02
CA PRO A 48 4.30 36.94 -15.54
C PRO A 48 3.80 36.13 -14.34
N LEU A 49 4.16 34.84 -14.30
CA LEU A 49 3.76 33.99 -13.18
C LEU A 49 4.33 34.55 -11.88
N THR A 50 3.54 34.41 -10.83
CA THR A 50 3.91 34.53 -9.43
C THR A 50 3.83 33.16 -8.75
N GLN A 51 4.33 33.05 -7.52
CA GLN A 51 4.18 31.85 -6.70
C GLN A 51 2.71 31.44 -6.51
N ASP A 52 1.81 32.41 -6.35
CA ASP A 52 0.38 32.15 -6.22
C ASP A 52 -0.22 31.55 -7.50
N THR A 53 0.18 32.06 -8.68
CA THR A 53 -0.28 31.50 -9.95
C THR A 53 0.35 30.14 -10.26
N LEU A 54 1.57 29.86 -9.76
CA LEU A 54 2.15 28.52 -9.82
C LEU A 54 1.29 27.54 -9.02
N VAL A 55 0.93 27.89 -7.79
CA VAL A 55 0.03 27.06 -6.97
C VAL A 55 -1.33 26.88 -7.63
N GLU A 56 -1.85 27.91 -8.27
CA GLU A 56 -3.10 27.80 -9.05
C GLU A 56 -2.97 26.78 -10.18
N ILE A 57 -1.89 26.82 -10.97
CA ILE A 57 -1.61 25.82 -12.02
C ILE A 57 -1.54 24.42 -11.41
N MET A 58 -0.79 24.25 -10.31
CA MET A 58 -0.65 22.96 -9.62
C MET A 58 -2.00 22.46 -9.06
N SER A 59 -2.86 23.37 -8.61
CA SER A 59 -4.21 23.05 -8.11
C SER A 59 -5.15 22.64 -9.24
N ILE A 60 -5.04 23.28 -10.41
CA ILE A 60 -5.76 22.88 -11.63
C ILE A 60 -5.38 21.43 -11.98
N TYR A 61 -4.09 21.12 -12.11
CA TYR A 61 -3.64 19.77 -12.45
C TYR A 61 -4.02 18.74 -11.39
N ASN A 62 -3.96 19.09 -10.10
CA ASN A 62 -4.42 18.22 -9.01
C ASN A 62 -5.93 17.90 -9.12
N ASN A 63 -6.76 18.85 -9.53
CA ASN A 63 -8.20 18.62 -9.74
C ASN A 63 -8.50 17.87 -11.05
N VAL A 64 -7.73 18.11 -12.12
CA VAL A 64 -7.80 17.29 -13.34
C VAL A 64 -7.44 15.85 -13.03
N ALA A 65 -6.35 15.63 -12.28
CA ALA A 65 -5.96 14.30 -11.80
C ALA A 65 -7.11 13.67 -11.01
N TYR A 66 -7.69 14.36 -10.03
CA TYR A 66 -8.81 13.86 -9.23
C TYR A 66 -9.95 13.28 -10.07
N VAL A 67 -10.36 13.94 -11.17
CA VAL A 67 -11.42 13.41 -12.06
C VAL A 67 -11.03 12.05 -12.63
N PHE A 68 -9.85 11.93 -13.23
CA PHE A 68 -9.42 10.67 -13.86
C PHE A 68 -9.08 9.60 -12.84
N LEU A 69 -8.42 9.97 -11.74
CA LEU A 69 -8.09 9.07 -10.64
C LEU A 69 -9.34 8.49 -9.99
N TYR A 70 -10.38 9.30 -9.82
CA TYR A 70 -11.67 8.85 -9.32
C TYR A 70 -12.32 7.83 -10.27
N LEU A 71 -12.40 8.15 -11.57
CA LEU A 71 -13.00 7.26 -12.58
C LEU A 71 -12.25 5.93 -12.71
N GLU A 72 -10.91 5.99 -12.69
CA GLU A 72 -10.05 4.80 -12.65
C GLU A 72 -10.32 3.97 -11.40
N ALA A 73 -10.39 4.60 -10.23
CA ALA A 73 -10.59 3.92 -8.96
C ALA A 73 -11.94 3.16 -8.89
N VAL A 74 -13.01 3.76 -9.43
CA VAL A 74 -14.34 3.14 -9.44
C VAL A 74 -14.62 2.22 -10.64
N ASP A 75 -13.60 1.98 -11.48
CA ASP A 75 -13.66 1.20 -12.73
C ASP A 75 -14.78 1.69 -13.70
N ASP A 76 -14.94 3.01 -13.85
CA ASP A 76 -15.90 3.62 -14.78
C ASP A 76 -15.26 3.85 -16.17
N HIS A 77 -15.12 2.76 -16.91
CA HIS A 77 -14.47 2.76 -18.23
C HIS A 77 -15.22 3.59 -19.27
N ASP A 78 -16.54 3.70 -19.17
CA ASP A 78 -17.37 4.43 -20.14
C ASP A 78 -17.13 5.94 -20.02
N ASN A 79 -17.18 6.48 -18.80
CA ASN A 79 -16.89 7.89 -18.58
C ASN A 79 -15.41 8.21 -18.75
N LEU A 80 -14.51 7.27 -18.41
CA LEU A 80 -13.07 7.41 -18.71
C LEU A 80 -12.81 7.52 -20.22
N ALA A 81 -13.49 6.71 -21.04
CA ALA A 81 -13.39 6.78 -22.49
C ALA A 81 -13.97 8.09 -23.03
N ARG A 82 -15.12 8.55 -22.50
CA ARG A 82 -15.74 9.83 -22.88
C ARG A 82 -14.85 11.04 -22.58
N LEU A 83 -14.22 11.08 -21.41
CA LEU A 83 -13.38 12.21 -20.98
C LEU A 83 -11.91 12.09 -21.44
N ARG A 84 -11.53 11.02 -22.14
CA ARG A 84 -10.18 10.84 -22.69
C ARG A 84 -9.65 12.06 -23.46
N PRO A 85 -10.44 12.75 -24.32
CA PRO A 85 -9.94 13.94 -25.02
C PRO A 85 -9.41 15.01 -24.08
N TRP A 86 -10.03 15.20 -22.91
CA TRP A 86 -9.54 16.13 -21.88
C TRP A 86 -8.23 15.64 -21.25
N ARG A 87 -8.08 14.33 -21.01
CA ARG A 87 -6.82 13.76 -20.50
C ARG A 87 -5.67 14.06 -21.46
N THR A 88 -5.89 13.82 -22.76
CA THR A 88 -4.91 14.13 -23.82
C THR A 88 -4.61 15.63 -23.87
N GLU A 89 -5.62 16.50 -23.76
CA GLU A 89 -5.41 17.96 -23.78
C GLU A 89 -4.55 18.46 -22.61
N PHE A 90 -4.68 17.89 -21.41
CA PHE A 90 -3.90 18.31 -20.24
C PHE A 90 -2.52 17.64 -20.12
N TYR A 91 -2.40 16.37 -20.50
CA TYR A 91 -1.20 15.56 -20.23
C TYR A 91 -0.40 15.13 -21.47
N GLU A 92 -0.95 15.32 -22.68
CA GLU A 92 -0.32 14.90 -23.95
C GLU A 92 -0.26 16.07 -24.96
N ASN A 93 -0.30 17.32 -24.48
CA ASN A 93 -0.25 18.52 -25.30
C ASN A 93 1.11 19.23 -25.17
N ALA A 94 2.04 18.90 -26.08
CA ALA A 94 3.40 19.45 -26.07
C ALA A 94 3.46 20.98 -26.16
N GLY A 95 2.47 21.62 -26.83
CA GLY A 95 2.40 23.07 -26.92
C GLY A 95 2.03 23.72 -25.59
N LEU A 96 1.08 23.11 -24.86
CA LEU A 96 0.71 23.52 -23.51
C LEU A 96 1.88 23.31 -22.54
N ASP A 97 2.55 22.15 -22.60
CA ASP A 97 3.74 21.87 -21.80
C ASP A 97 4.85 22.91 -22.04
N GLU A 98 5.06 23.34 -23.30
CA GLU A 98 6.05 24.38 -23.64
C GLU A 98 5.66 25.75 -23.13
N ALA A 99 4.38 26.10 -23.22
CA ALA A 99 3.88 27.34 -22.66
C ALA A 99 4.09 27.37 -21.13
N ILE A 100 3.75 26.29 -20.42
CA ILE A 100 3.95 26.20 -18.97
C ILE A 100 5.45 26.25 -18.65
N LEU A 101 6.27 25.40 -19.27
CA LEU A 101 7.71 25.30 -19.00
C LEU A 101 8.41 26.66 -19.19
N THR A 102 8.13 27.35 -20.30
CA THR A 102 8.72 28.68 -20.58
C THR A 102 8.42 29.66 -19.45
N ARG A 103 7.19 29.62 -18.93
CA ARG A 103 6.74 30.53 -17.87
C ARG A 103 7.32 30.15 -16.51
N LEU A 104 7.45 28.86 -16.21
CA LEU A 104 8.11 28.37 -14.99
C LEU A 104 9.61 28.69 -14.96
N LEU A 105 10.29 28.65 -16.11
CA LEU A 105 11.72 29.00 -16.19
C LEU A 105 11.99 30.49 -15.94
N ALA A 106 11.01 31.35 -16.21
CA ALA A 106 11.08 32.78 -15.94
C ALA A 106 10.57 33.17 -14.54
N LEU A 107 9.95 32.24 -13.81
CA LEU A 107 9.41 32.47 -12.46
C LEU A 107 10.52 32.41 -11.42
N ASP A 108 10.59 33.44 -10.58
CA ASP A 108 11.39 33.47 -9.35
C ASP A 108 10.51 33.13 -8.14
N CYS A 109 10.99 32.23 -7.29
CA CYS A 109 10.28 31.75 -6.11
C CYS A 109 11.09 32.05 -4.83
N PRO A 110 10.80 33.16 -4.13
CA PRO A 110 11.48 33.48 -2.87
C PRO A 110 11.20 32.48 -1.74
N ASP A 111 10.02 31.87 -1.72
CA ASP A 111 9.68 30.79 -0.79
C ASP A 111 10.39 29.48 -1.19
N PRO A 112 11.19 28.86 -0.30
CA PRO A 112 11.95 27.66 -0.63
C PRO A 112 11.11 26.44 -1.01
N GLU A 113 9.92 26.26 -0.41
CA GLU A 113 9.02 25.15 -0.73
C GLU A 113 8.46 25.33 -2.15
N MET A 114 8.12 26.57 -2.52
CA MET A 114 7.67 26.87 -3.89
C MET A 114 8.79 26.73 -4.90
N GLU A 115 10.02 27.10 -4.56
CA GLU A 115 11.16 26.91 -5.46
C GLU A 115 11.41 25.42 -5.71
N ALA A 116 11.38 24.60 -4.65
CA ALA A 116 11.49 23.16 -4.79
C ALA A 116 10.36 22.60 -5.67
N ALA A 117 9.11 22.98 -5.43
CA ALA A 117 7.97 22.55 -6.25
C ALA A 117 8.08 23.01 -7.71
N ARG A 118 8.56 24.24 -7.96
CA ARG A 118 8.80 24.77 -9.30
C ARG A 118 9.85 23.96 -10.03
N LEU A 119 10.99 23.68 -9.39
CA LEU A 119 12.08 22.90 -9.97
C LEU A 119 11.62 21.47 -10.30
N GLU A 120 10.86 20.84 -9.41
CA GLU A 120 10.32 19.50 -9.61
C GLU A 120 9.33 19.46 -10.80
N TYR A 121 8.48 20.49 -10.92
CA TYR A 121 7.56 20.59 -12.04
C TYR A 121 8.26 20.89 -13.37
N VAL A 122 9.27 21.77 -13.37
CA VAL A 122 10.14 22.02 -14.53
C VAL A 122 10.82 20.74 -14.98
N ASP A 123 11.34 19.97 -14.03
CA ASP A 123 12.00 18.71 -14.30
C ASP A 123 11.02 17.66 -14.87
N GLN A 124 9.80 17.56 -14.35
CA GLN A 124 8.75 16.72 -14.92
C GLN A 124 8.44 17.08 -16.38
N LEU A 125 8.25 18.37 -16.68
CA LEU A 125 7.95 18.87 -18.04
C LEU A 125 9.14 18.74 -19.01
N ARG A 126 10.37 18.68 -18.50
CA ARG A 126 11.56 18.38 -19.32
C ARG A 126 11.71 16.88 -19.55
N LYS A 127 11.46 16.07 -18.53
CA LYS A 127 11.49 14.60 -18.60
C LYS A 127 10.44 14.04 -19.55
N SER A 128 9.28 14.69 -19.71
CA SER A 128 8.28 14.32 -20.73
C SER A 128 8.79 14.47 -22.17
N ARG A 129 9.97 15.09 -22.40
CA ARG A 129 10.51 15.42 -23.73
C ARG A 129 11.75 14.62 -24.14
N VAL A 130 12.48 14.08 -23.16
CA VAL A 130 13.60 13.16 -23.41
C VAL A 130 13.09 11.76 -23.12
N HIS A 131 12.32 11.23 -24.07
CA HIS A 131 11.79 9.87 -23.95
C HIS A 131 12.40 9.01 -25.05
N ASP A 132 12.90 7.85 -24.66
CA ASP A 132 12.90 6.71 -25.56
C ASP A 132 11.46 6.17 -25.56
N PRO A 133 10.61 6.56 -26.52
CA PRO A 133 9.20 6.17 -26.51
C PRO A 133 9.00 4.66 -26.68
N GLU A 134 10.03 3.94 -27.14
CA GLU A 134 9.98 2.50 -27.32
C GLU A 134 10.40 1.75 -26.05
N GLY A 135 11.12 2.40 -25.11
CA GLY A 135 11.53 1.80 -23.83
C GLY A 135 10.38 1.17 -23.04
N PRO A 136 9.27 1.90 -22.80
CA PRO A 136 8.08 1.32 -22.17
C PRO A 136 7.51 0.11 -22.92
N ARG A 137 7.52 0.12 -24.26
CA ARG A 137 7.02 -1.00 -25.09
C ARG A 137 7.93 -2.22 -25.00
N ARG A 138 9.25 -2.02 -24.97
CA ARG A 138 10.23 -3.10 -24.74
C ARG A 138 10.04 -3.73 -23.37
N LEU A 139 9.82 -2.91 -22.34
CA LEU A 139 9.55 -3.41 -20.99
C LEU A 139 8.23 -4.17 -20.90
N ASP A 140 7.16 -3.68 -21.53
CA ASP A 140 5.86 -4.38 -21.61
C ASP A 140 5.97 -5.73 -22.31
N THR A 141 6.77 -5.80 -23.37
CA THR A 141 7.09 -7.06 -24.07
C THR A 141 7.79 -8.04 -23.13
N LEU A 142 8.80 -7.59 -22.39
CA LEU A 142 9.51 -8.43 -21.41
C LEU A 142 8.60 -8.88 -20.26
N LEU A 143 7.71 -8.01 -19.77
CA LEU A 143 6.72 -8.36 -18.75
C LEU A 143 5.73 -9.41 -19.25
N THR A 144 5.31 -9.31 -20.51
CA THR A 144 4.45 -10.32 -21.16
C THR A 144 5.18 -11.67 -21.26
N GLU A 145 6.46 -11.65 -21.61
CA GLU A 145 7.31 -12.85 -21.64
C GLU A 145 7.46 -13.48 -20.23
N ALA A 146 7.77 -12.67 -19.22
CA ALA A 146 7.88 -13.12 -17.83
C ALA A 146 6.56 -13.73 -17.32
N LYS A 147 5.43 -13.08 -17.64
CA LYS A 147 4.09 -13.59 -17.30
C LYS A 147 3.82 -14.95 -17.96
N ALA A 148 4.20 -15.13 -19.22
CA ALA A 148 4.03 -16.41 -19.91
C ALA A 148 4.80 -17.55 -19.22
N LEU A 149 6.03 -17.28 -18.75
CA LEU A 149 6.83 -18.25 -17.99
C LEU A 149 6.21 -18.56 -16.62
N THR A 150 5.69 -17.54 -15.91
CA THR A 150 4.96 -17.75 -14.66
C THR A 150 3.69 -18.57 -14.87
N ASP A 151 2.97 -18.36 -15.97
CA ASP A 151 1.78 -19.15 -16.34
C ASP A 151 2.14 -20.62 -16.62
N LEU A 152 3.31 -20.89 -17.21
CA LEU A 152 3.85 -22.25 -17.38
C LEU A 152 4.18 -22.91 -16.04
N VAL A 153 4.80 -22.20 -15.10
CA VAL A 153 5.04 -22.70 -13.73
C VAL A 153 3.73 -23.08 -13.06
N GLN A 154 2.72 -22.21 -13.14
CA GLN A 154 1.40 -22.49 -12.58
C GLN A 154 0.75 -23.71 -13.27
N GLN A 155 0.94 -23.88 -14.58
CA GLN A 155 0.43 -25.03 -15.30
C GLN A 155 1.12 -26.33 -14.87
N ASP A 156 2.44 -26.33 -14.70
CA ASP A 156 3.18 -27.49 -14.21
C ASP A 156 2.76 -27.88 -12.79
N GLN A 157 2.49 -26.89 -11.94
CA GLN A 157 1.95 -27.08 -10.61
C GLN A 157 0.51 -27.64 -10.63
N ARG A 158 -0.35 -27.19 -11.55
CA ARG A 158 -1.67 -27.81 -11.80
C ARG A 158 -1.53 -29.26 -12.19
N ASN A 159 -0.71 -29.54 -13.20
CA ASN A 159 -0.47 -30.89 -13.71
C ASN A 159 0.05 -31.82 -12.61
N LEU A 160 0.90 -31.31 -11.70
CA LEU A 160 1.36 -32.06 -10.52
C LEU A 160 0.19 -32.44 -9.61
N LEU A 161 -0.68 -31.49 -9.24
CA LEU A 161 -1.84 -31.75 -8.39
C LEU A 161 -2.84 -32.72 -9.04
N GLU A 162 -3.11 -32.56 -10.34
CA GLU A 162 -3.99 -33.45 -11.10
C GLU A 162 -3.46 -34.88 -11.15
N ARG A 163 -2.15 -35.06 -11.36
CA ARG A 163 -1.49 -36.38 -11.30
C ARG A 163 -1.57 -37.03 -9.91
N LEU A 164 -1.69 -36.23 -8.86
CA LEU A 164 -1.92 -36.69 -7.49
C LEU A 164 -3.40 -36.95 -7.21
N GLY A 165 -4.29 -36.75 -8.19
CA GLY A 165 -5.74 -36.89 -8.04
C GLY A 165 -6.40 -35.76 -7.24
N VAL A 166 -5.73 -34.62 -7.09
CA VAL A 166 -6.21 -33.46 -6.33
C VAL A 166 -6.85 -32.46 -7.29
N PRO A 167 -8.19 -32.29 -7.27
CA PRO A 167 -8.86 -31.36 -8.18
C PRO A 167 -8.53 -29.91 -7.82
N VAL A 168 -8.04 -29.15 -8.82
CA VAL A 168 -7.71 -27.73 -8.64
C VAL A 168 -8.93 -26.83 -8.92
N GLY A 169 -9.74 -27.17 -9.91
CA GLY A 169 -10.89 -26.36 -10.33
C GLY A 169 -10.46 -24.97 -10.82
N SER A 170 -11.20 -23.92 -10.42
CA SER A 170 -10.88 -22.53 -10.72
C SER A 170 -9.93 -21.87 -9.71
N ALA A 171 -9.47 -22.60 -8.69
CA ALA A 171 -8.59 -22.07 -7.66
C ALA A 171 -7.15 -21.90 -8.17
N ARG A 172 -6.37 -21.04 -7.51
CA ARG A 172 -4.93 -20.98 -7.76
C ARG A 172 -4.27 -22.28 -7.26
N PRO A 173 -3.35 -22.89 -8.03
CA PRO A 173 -2.75 -24.19 -7.69
C PRO A 173 -2.06 -24.17 -6.32
N GLN A 174 -1.39 -23.07 -6.01
CA GLN A 174 -0.69 -22.84 -4.75
C GLN A 174 -1.60 -22.96 -3.52
N VAL A 175 -2.83 -22.41 -3.60
CA VAL A 175 -3.80 -22.47 -2.50
C VAL A 175 -4.23 -23.93 -2.24
N VAL A 176 -4.44 -24.68 -3.32
CA VAL A 176 -4.81 -26.10 -3.24
C VAL A 176 -3.65 -26.94 -2.70
N PHE A 177 -2.43 -26.63 -3.11
CA PHE A 177 -1.23 -27.31 -2.65
C PHE A 177 -0.95 -27.12 -1.15
N TYR A 178 -1.06 -25.90 -0.64
CA TYR A 178 -0.86 -25.66 0.80
C TYR A 178 -1.97 -26.31 1.64
N LYS A 179 -3.21 -26.33 1.15
CA LYS A 179 -4.29 -27.11 1.78
C LYS A 179 -3.97 -28.61 1.80
N LEU A 180 -3.40 -29.15 0.72
CA LEU A 180 -2.95 -30.55 0.65
C LEU A 180 -1.82 -30.82 1.66
N LEU A 181 -0.83 -29.93 1.76
CA LEU A 181 0.24 -30.06 2.76
C LEU A 181 -0.32 -30.05 4.19
N GLY A 182 -1.25 -29.14 4.48
CA GLY A 182 -1.91 -29.02 5.78
C GLY A 182 -2.72 -30.26 6.17
N SER A 183 -3.30 -30.98 5.21
CA SER A 183 -4.07 -32.21 5.49
C SER A 183 -3.25 -33.50 5.43
N THR A 184 -2.00 -33.45 4.96
CA THR A 184 -1.13 -34.62 4.82
C THR A 184 -0.42 -34.93 6.13
N SER A 185 -0.87 -35.97 6.85
CA SER A 185 -0.32 -36.35 8.16
C SER A 185 1.10 -36.92 8.12
N ASN A 186 1.48 -37.62 7.05
CA ASN A 186 2.81 -38.21 6.92
C ASN A 186 3.89 -37.17 6.55
N ALA A 187 4.88 -36.99 7.43
CA ALA A 187 5.96 -36.01 7.24
C ALA A 187 6.82 -36.27 5.99
N ALA A 188 7.20 -37.53 5.72
CA ALA A 188 7.96 -37.90 4.53
C ALA A 188 7.20 -37.55 3.24
N THR A 189 5.88 -37.75 3.23
CA THR A 189 5.02 -37.35 2.12
C THR A 189 4.98 -35.84 1.96
N ARG A 190 4.80 -35.06 3.05
CA ARG A 190 4.87 -33.58 2.98
C ARG A 190 6.18 -33.10 2.38
N ALA A 191 7.31 -33.64 2.85
CA ALA A 191 8.63 -33.28 2.34
C ALA A 191 8.80 -33.64 0.85
N LYS A 192 8.28 -34.79 0.40
CA LYS A 192 8.27 -35.18 -1.03
C LYS A 192 7.40 -34.24 -1.87
N LEU A 193 6.21 -33.88 -1.38
CA LEU A 193 5.30 -32.93 -2.03
C LEU A 193 5.95 -31.56 -2.18
N ALA A 194 6.54 -31.02 -1.11
CA ALA A 194 7.22 -29.73 -1.12
C ALA A 194 8.42 -29.71 -2.09
N ARG A 195 9.22 -30.79 -2.15
CA ARG A 195 10.29 -30.91 -3.15
C ARG A 195 9.76 -30.99 -4.58
N ALA A 196 8.70 -31.74 -4.82
CA ALA A 196 8.08 -31.84 -6.16
C ALA A 196 7.50 -30.48 -6.61
N TRP A 197 6.90 -29.74 -5.67
CA TRP A 197 6.37 -28.40 -5.91
C TRP A 197 7.45 -27.40 -6.31
N ARG A 198 8.56 -27.36 -5.54
CA ARG A 198 9.75 -26.56 -5.89
C ARG A 198 10.34 -26.99 -7.23
N GLY A 199 10.42 -28.29 -7.48
CA GLY A 199 10.88 -28.84 -8.75
C GLY A 199 10.05 -28.42 -9.96
N ALA A 200 8.74 -28.16 -9.81
CA ALA A 200 7.92 -27.60 -10.89
C ALA A 200 8.31 -26.14 -11.21
N ARG A 201 8.61 -25.35 -10.17
CA ARG A 201 9.08 -23.96 -10.32
C ARG A 201 10.48 -23.89 -10.94
N ALA A 202 11.40 -24.74 -10.48
CA ALA A 202 12.79 -24.77 -10.91
C ALA A 202 12.98 -25.08 -12.42
N ARG A 203 11.99 -25.66 -13.12
CA ARG A 203 12.10 -25.96 -14.56
C ARG A 203 12.24 -24.72 -15.43
N HIS A 204 11.60 -23.61 -15.03
CA HIS A 204 11.52 -22.39 -15.83
C HIS A 204 12.35 -21.25 -15.23
N VAL A 205 13.06 -21.50 -14.12
CA VAL A 205 13.75 -20.45 -13.34
C VAL A 205 14.90 -19.79 -14.10
N ASP A 206 15.63 -20.55 -14.92
CA ASP A 206 16.76 -20.02 -15.68
C ASP A 206 16.27 -19.08 -16.80
N GLU A 207 15.20 -19.48 -17.51
CA GLU A 207 14.55 -18.64 -18.52
C GLU A 207 13.94 -17.39 -17.89
N LEU A 208 13.21 -17.54 -16.78
CA LEU A 208 12.59 -16.43 -16.07
C LEU A 208 13.63 -15.44 -15.55
N ALA A 209 14.71 -15.93 -14.96
CA ALA A 209 15.82 -15.08 -14.52
C ALA A 209 16.47 -14.33 -15.70
N GLY A 210 16.58 -14.97 -16.87
CA GLY A 210 17.06 -14.32 -18.08
C GLY A 210 16.15 -13.19 -18.58
N VAL A 211 14.83 -13.33 -18.45
CA VAL A 211 13.88 -12.24 -18.73
C VAL A 211 14.05 -11.10 -17.72
N VAL A 212 14.12 -11.41 -16.43
CA VAL A 212 14.33 -10.42 -15.36
C VAL A 212 15.64 -9.66 -15.55
N ASP A 213 16.73 -10.32 -15.92
CA ASP A 213 18.02 -9.67 -16.17
C ASP A 213 17.94 -8.71 -17.37
N ARG A 214 17.20 -9.08 -18.42
CA ARG A 214 16.91 -8.17 -19.55
C ARG A 214 16.04 -6.98 -19.13
N MET A 215 15.07 -7.20 -18.24
CA MET A 215 14.28 -6.10 -17.68
C MET A 215 15.20 -5.12 -16.96
N ILE A 216 16.03 -5.60 -16.02
CA ILE A 216 17.00 -4.78 -15.27
C ILE A 216 17.91 -3.99 -16.22
N ALA A 217 18.44 -4.64 -17.27
CA ALA A 217 19.26 -3.99 -18.27
C ALA A 217 18.51 -2.88 -19.04
N GLU A 218 17.26 -3.13 -19.43
CA GLU A 218 16.40 -2.13 -20.10
C GLU A 218 16.16 -0.91 -19.20
N ARG A 219 15.94 -1.11 -17.89
CA ARG A 219 15.81 0.00 -16.94
C ARG A 219 17.08 0.83 -16.81
N ARG A 220 18.24 0.17 -16.72
CA ARG A 220 19.54 0.87 -16.71
C ARG A 220 19.73 1.69 -17.99
N ALA A 221 19.35 1.14 -19.15
CA ALA A 221 19.42 1.85 -20.42
C ALA A 221 18.49 3.08 -20.45
N GLN A 222 17.25 2.96 -19.97
CA GLN A 222 16.30 4.08 -19.89
C GLN A 222 16.80 5.18 -18.95
N VAL A 223 17.35 4.81 -17.79
CA VAL A 223 17.91 5.74 -16.81
C VAL A 223 19.13 6.47 -17.37
N ALA A 224 20.02 5.75 -18.06
CA ALA A 224 21.18 6.33 -18.72
C ALA A 224 20.78 7.27 -19.87
N ALA A 225 19.79 6.89 -20.68
CA ALA A 225 19.23 7.74 -21.73
C ALA A 225 18.57 9.01 -21.17
N ALA A 226 18.00 8.94 -19.97
CA ALA A 226 17.46 10.08 -19.24
C ALA A 226 18.55 10.94 -18.55
N GLY A 227 19.83 10.59 -18.67
CA GLY A 227 20.95 11.33 -18.09
C GLY A 227 21.06 11.23 -16.56
N LEU A 228 20.41 10.23 -15.95
CA LEU A 228 20.46 10.02 -14.51
C LEU A 228 21.71 9.22 -14.11
N PRO A 229 22.29 9.46 -12.92
CA PRO A 229 23.54 8.81 -12.51
C PRO A 229 23.40 7.31 -12.24
N GLY A 230 22.19 6.82 -11.98
CA GLY A 230 21.91 5.43 -11.67
C GLY A 230 20.43 5.19 -11.43
N VAL A 231 20.02 3.91 -11.35
CA VAL A 231 18.60 3.56 -11.24
C VAL A 231 17.99 4.06 -9.94
N LEU A 232 18.77 4.03 -8.86
CA LEU A 232 18.36 4.49 -7.54
C LEU A 232 18.22 6.01 -7.43
N ALA A 233 18.71 6.80 -8.39
CA ALA A 233 18.78 8.26 -8.28
C ALA A 233 17.45 8.90 -7.85
N ARG A 234 16.35 8.51 -8.50
CA ARG A 234 15.01 9.05 -8.19
C ARG A 234 14.43 8.51 -6.88
N THR A 235 14.72 7.26 -6.56
CA THR A 235 14.28 6.65 -5.30
C THR A 235 14.96 7.36 -4.13
N MET A 236 16.29 7.50 -4.20
CA MET A 236 17.11 8.08 -3.13
C MET A 236 16.95 9.60 -3.02
N GLU A 237 16.61 10.31 -4.10
CA GLU A 237 16.23 11.74 -4.03
C GLU A 237 15.03 11.98 -3.10
N ARG A 238 14.13 10.99 -2.97
CA ARG A 238 12.97 11.07 -2.07
C ARG A 238 13.26 10.54 -0.67
N CYS A 239 14.25 9.68 -0.52
CA CYS A 239 14.66 9.17 0.79
C CYS A 239 15.31 10.27 1.63
N LYS A 240 15.18 10.18 2.95
CA LYS A 240 16.03 10.91 3.90
C LYS A 240 17.18 10.06 4.41
N ALA A 241 17.04 8.74 4.39
CA ALA A 241 18.13 7.81 4.60
C ALA A 241 18.97 7.64 3.33
N ASP A 242 20.29 7.57 3.46
CA ASP A 242 21.19 7.26 2.35
C ASP A 242 21.26 5.74 2.08
N GLU A 243 21.91 5.38 0.97
CA GLU A 243 22.01 4.00 0.49
C GLU A 243 22.71 3.06 1.51
N ASP A 244 23.73 3.55 2.20
CA ASP A 244 24.50 2.77 3.19
C ASP A 244 23.69 2.52 4.46
N THR A 245 22.91 3.52 4.89
CA THR A 245 21.98 3.40 6.02
C THR A 245 20.90 2.37 5.70
N VAL A 246 20.30 2.44 4.51
CA VAL A 246 19.29 1.48 4.05
C VAL A 246 19.87 0.06 4.02
N GLU A 247 21.06 -0.14 3.45
CA GLU A 247 21.71 -1.45 3.43
C GLU A 247 21.97 -1.97 4.86
N THR A 248 22.43 -1.10 5.76
CA THR A 248 22.69 -1.46 7.16
C THR A 248 21.42 -1.95 7.86
N VAL A 249 20.28 -1.29 7.64
CA VAL A 249 18.97 -1.72 8.17
C VAL A 249 18.59 -3.10 7.64
N ILE A 250 18.72 -3.33 6.32
CA ILE A 250 18.40 -4.62 5.69
C ILE A 250 19.28 -5.74 6.27
N ARG A 251 20.60 -5.52 6.36
CA ARG A 251 21.56 -6.51 6.89
C ARG A 251 21.34 -6.80 8.38
N THR A 252 21.00 -5.77 9.16
CA THR A 252 20.66 -5.93 10.58
C THR A 252 19.39 -6.76 10.74
N PHE A 253 18.36 -6.47 9.94
CA PHE A 253 17.14 -7.27 9.91
C PHE A 253 17.44 -8.72 9.51
N LEU A 254 18.20 -8.95 8.43
CA LEU A 254 18.57 -10.29 7.96
C LEU A 254 19.30 -11.09 9.04
N SER A 255 20.23 -10.46 9.75
CA SER A 255 20.99 -11.08 10.84
C SER A 255 20.08 -11.51 12.00
N GLY A 256 19.07 -10.71 12.35
CA GLY A 256 18.06 -11.07 13.36
C GLY A 256 17.03 -12.08 12.88
N ALA A 257 16.76 -12.13 11.57
CA ALA A 257 15.82 -13.05 10.96
C ALA A 257 16.27 -14.51 11.10
N PHE A 258 17.57 -14.82 10.97
CA PHE A 258 18.08 -16.19 11.06
C PHE A 258 17.75 -16.90 12.40
N PRO A 259 18.11 -16.37 13.58
CA PRO A 259 17.75 -17.02 14.85
C PRO A 259 16.24 -17.03 15.08
N ALA A 260 15.50 -16.00 14.65
CA ALA A 260 14.05 -15.94 14.79
C ALA A 260 13.34 -17.02 13.94
N THR A 261 13.79 -17.23 12.71
CA THR A 261 13.34 -18.33 11.85
C THR A 261 13.76 -19.68 12.42
N GLY A 262 14.97 -19.81 12.97
CA GLY A 262 15.41 -21.03 13.66
C GLY A 262 14.50 -21.42 14.83
N LYS A 263 14.01 -20.45 15.60
CA LYS A 263 13.00 -20.67 16.65
C LYS A 263 11.68 -21.17 16.07
N LEU A 264 11.17 -20.55 15.00
CA LEU A 264 9.96 -21.03 14.32
C LEU A 264 10.14 -22.46 13.77
N GLU A 265 11.28 -22.76 13.17
CA GLU A 265 11.60 -24.10 12.69
C GLU A 265 11.60 -25.15 13.81
N GLN A 266 12.07 -24.78 15.00
CA GLN A 266 12.01 -25.65 16.18
C GLN A 266 10.55 -25.91 16.59
N GLU A 267 9.75 -24.85 16.74
CA GLU A 267 8.33 -24.95 17.10
C GLU A 267 7.55 -25.83 16.09
N ILE A 268 7.84 -25.71 14.80
CA ILE A 268 7.24 -26.58 13.77
C ILE A 268 7.63 -28.05 14.00
N ARG A 269 8.89 -28.35 14.31
CA ARG A 269 9.33 -29.72 14.58
C ARG A 269 8.62 -30.28 15.81
N GLU A 270 8.47 -29.49 16.86
CA GLU A 270 7.82 -29.91 18.10
C GLU A 270 6.33 -30.21 17.87
N VAL A 271 5.61 -29.33 17.17
CA VAL A 271 4.19 -29.52 16.84
C VAL A 271 3.96 -30.71 15.89
N THR A 272 4.86 -30.92 14.93
CA THR A 272 4.62 -31.88 13.83
C THR A 272 5.32 -33.22 13.99
N GLY A 273 6.29 -33.33 14.90
CA GLY A 273 7.17 -34.49 15.06
C GLY A 273 8.04 -34.79 13.84
N ALA A 274 8.16 -33.86 12.89
CA ALA A 274 8.82 -34.11 11.62
C ALA A 274 10.35 -34.10 11.74
N VAL A 275 10.98 -35.16 11.22
CA VAL A 275 12.45 -35.34 11.17
C VAL A 275 13.00 -35.37 9.74
N GLU A 276 12.14 -35.44 8.72
CA GLU A 276 12.52 -35.48 7.30
C GLU A 276 12.11 -34.19 6.59
N GLY A 277 12.99 -33.61 5.77
CA GLY A 277 12.69 -32.38 5.00
C GLY A 277 13.07 -31.10 5.73
N GLN A 278 12.80 -29.95 5.11
CA GLN A 278 12.98 -28.66 5.77
C GLN A 278 11.79 -28.41 6.70
N PRO A 279 11.96 -27.81 7.90
CA PRO A 279 10.85 -27.59 8.82
C PRO A 279 9.71 -26.78 8.20
N LEU A 280 10.04 -25.78 7.38
CA LEU A 280 9.04 -24.97 6.67
C LEU A 280 8.20 -25.79 5.66
N ASP A 281 8.67 -26.95 5.18
CA ASP A 281 7.87 -27.88 4.36
C ASP A 281 6.66 -28.45 5.14
N HIS A 282 6.66 -28.32 6.48
CA HIS A 282 5.61 -28.79 7.38
C HIS A 282 4.80 -27.68 8.04
N PHE A 283 5.06 -26.41 7.69
CA PHE A 283 4.41 -25.26 8.32
C PHE A 283 2.88 -25.33 8.23
N GLU A 284 2.33 -25.61 7.04
CA GLU A 284 0.88 -25.73 6.84
C GLU A 284 0.24 -26.81 7.74
N TYR A 285 0.95 -27.92 7.93
CA TYR A 285 0.49 -28.99 8.82
C TYR A 285 0.56 -28.56 10.29
N ALA A 286 1.61 -27.85 10.70
CA ALA A 286 1.72 -27.26 12.03
C ALA A 286 0.57 -26.29 12.32
N VAL A 287 0.26 -25.40 11.37
CA VAL A 287 -0.89 -24.49 11.43
C VAL A 287 -2.20 -25.26 11.58
N GLN A 288 -2.38 -26.37 10.85
CA GLN A 288 -3.56 -27.23 11.01
C GLN A 288 -3.63 -27.89 12.40
N GLN A 289 -2.50 -28.34 12.97
CA GLN A 289 -2.47 -28.92 14.31
C GLN A 289 -2.80 -27.90 15.40
N VAL A 290 -2.24 -26.69 15.30
CA VAL A 290 -2.54 -25.59 16.23
C VAL A 290 -3.97 -25.11 16.07
N SER A 291 -4.46 -25.04 14.83
CA SER A 291 -5.80 -24.54 14.57
C SER A 291 -6.91 -25.56 14.90
N LYS A 292 -6.63 -26.87 14.93
CA LYS A 292 -7.58 -27.97 15.20
C LYS A 292 -8.91 -27.84 14.43
N GLY A 293 -8.89 -27.25 13.24
CA GLY A 293 -10.11 -27.00 12.46
C GLY A 293 -11.09 -26.01 13.10
N ALA A 294 -10.64 -25.15 14.01
CA ALA A 294 -11.50 -24.13 14.59
C ALA A 294 -12.08 -23.20 13.53
N ARG A 295 -13.26 -22.69 13.86
CA ARG A 295 -13.96 -21.75 13.00
C ARG A 295 -13.16 -20.44 12.97
N ILE A 296 -12.98 -19.91 11.76
CA ILE A 296 -12.42 -18.58 11.59
C ILE A 296 -13.51 -17.59 12.01
N PRO A 297 -13.26 -16.72 13.01
CA PRO A 297 -14.22 -15.70 13.41
C PRO A 297 -14.36 -14.70 12.25
N SER A 298 -15.57 -14.23 12.03
CA SER A 298 -15.82 -13.06 11.20
C SER A 298 -16.25 -11.90 12.09
N PHE A 299 -15.97 -10.69 11.67
CA PHE A 299 -16.17 -9.45 12.41
C PHE A 299 -17.17 -8.58 11.66
N ASP A 300 -17.98 -7.82 12.38
CA ASP A 300 -18.84 -6.82 11.74
C ASP A 300 -17.97 -5.67 11.20
N LEU A 301 -18.21 -5.27 9.95
CA LEU A 301 -17.44 -4.22 9.28
C LEU A 301 -17.62 -2.87 9.97
N GLU A 302 -18.82 -2.57 10.46
CA GLU A 302 -19.12 -1.30 11.12
C GLU A 302 -18.35 -1.19 12.43
N GLU A 303 -18.38 -2.26 13.25
CA GLU A 303 -17.62 -2.31 14.50
C GLU A 303 -16.10 -2.16 14.25
N CYS A 304 -15.58 -2.75 13.17
CA CYS A 304 -14.17 -2.62 12.79
C CYS A 304 -13.80 -1.18 12.39
N LEU A 305 -14.66 -0.50 11.61
CA LEU A 305 -14.47 0.89 11.23
C LEU A 305 -14.59 1.84 12.43
N GLU A 306 -15.61 1.65 13.27
CA GLU A 306 -15.79 2.43 14.49
C GLU A 306 -14.60 2.29 15.45
N TYR A 307 -14.07 1.08 15.58
CA TYR A 307 -12.87 0.83 16.38
C TYR A 307 -11.66 1.60 15.86
N ILE A 308 -11.36 1.53 14.55
CA ILE A 308 -10.18 2.20 13.99
C ILE A 308 -10.33 3.73 14.00
N PHE A 309 -11.56 4.25 13.89
CA PHE A 309 -11.86 5.67 14.10
C PHE A 309 -11.66 6.09 15.55
N ARG A 310 -12.04 5.25 16.52
CA ARG A 310 -11.81 5.51 17.94
C ARG A 310 -10.31 5.51 18.28
N VAL A 311 -9.54 4.56 17.76
CA VAL A 311 -8.07 4.55 17.87
C VAL A 311 -7.51 5.89 17.36
N SER A 312 -7.93 6.31 16.17
CA SER A 312 -7.47 7.55 15.54
C SER A 312 -7.87 8.80 16.32
N ARG A 313 -9.05 8.80 16.95
CA ARG A 313 -9.49 9.87 17.84
C ARG A 313 -8.59 9.97 19.06
N CYS A 314 -8.34 8.85 19.73
CA CYS A 314 -7.52 8.81 20.94
C CYS A 314 -6.06 9.21 20.67
N VAL A 315 -5.50 8.82 19.52
CA VAL A 315 -4.07 9.02 19.22
C VAL A 315 -3.82 10.35 18.52
N PHE A 316 -4.69 10.74 17.58
CA PHE A 316 -4.45 11.87 16.68
C PHE A 316 -5.45 13.03 16.84
N GLY A 317 -6.45 12.92 17.72
CA GLY A 317 -7.50 13.93 17.87
C GLY A 317 -8.45 14.01 16.67
N LEU A 318 -8.52 12.94 15.86
CA LEU A 318 -9.34 12.92 14.65
C LEU A 318 -10.81 12.62 14.95
N THR A 319 -11.70 13.32 14.24
CA THR A 319 -13.13 13.03 14.19
C THR A 319 -13.54 12.66 12.77
N PHE A 320 -14.54 11.79 12.67
CA PHE A 320 -14.97 11.15 11.44
C PHE A 320 -16.48 11.31 11.30
N ALA A 321 -16.94 11.87 10.19
CA ALA A 321 -18.35 12.08 9.90
C ALA A 321 -18.69 11.40 8.57
N ARG A 322 -19.62 10.44 8.59
CA ARG A 322 -20.15 9.84 7.36
C ARG A 322 -21.02 10.83 6.62
N THR A 323 -20.81 10.93 5.31
CA THR A 323 -21.54 11.86 4.43
C THR A 323 -22.20 11.17 3.24
N ASP A 324 -22.13 9.85 3.18
CA ASP A 324 -22.94 9.06 2.25
C ASP A 324 -24.43 9.14 2.62
N SER A 325 -25.27 9.15 1.60
CA SER A 325 -26.73 9.31 1.72
C SER A 325 -27.48 8.00 1.96
N THR A 326 -26.78 6.91 2.27
CA THR A 326 -27.37 5.60 2.50
C THR A 326 -27.80 5.47 3.97
N GLY A 327 -29.09 5.18 4.19
CA GLY A 327 -29.64 4.86 5.51
C GLY A 327 -29.04 3.58 6.12
N PRO A 328 -29.57 3.10 7.26
CA PRO A 328 -29.04 1.91 7.93
C PRO A 328 -29.11 0.68 7.01
N GLY A 329 -27.94 0.09 6.73
CA GLY A 329 -27.75 -1.09 5.89
C GLY A 329 -26.83 -0.82 4.70
N LEU A 330 -25.51 -0.86 4.90
CA LEU A 330 -24.53 -0.81 3.82
C LEU A 330 -24.79 -1.95 2.83
N THR A 331 -24.97 -1.62 1.55
CA THR A 331 -24.99 -2.64 0.50
C THR A 331 -23.58 -2.84 -0.04
N ALA A 332 -23.30 -4.01 -0.63
CA ALA A 332 -21.98 -4.33 -1.20
C ALA A 332 -21.54 -3.41 -2.35
N THR A 333 -22.39 -2.46 -2.79
CA THR A 333 -22.15 -1.53 -3.90
C THR A 333 -21.80 -0.10 -3.47
N ASP A 334 -21.87 0.21 -2.17
CA ASP A 334 -21.77 1.59 -1.70
C ASP A 334 -20.33 2.00 -1.38
N LEU A 335 -19.92 3.15 -1.91
CA LEU A 335 -18.71 3.86 -1.49
C LEU A 335 -19.01 4.54 -0.15
N ILE A 336 -18.33 4.12 0.92
CA ILE A 336 -18.44 4.80 2.20
C ILE A 336 -17.61 6.07 2.13
N THR A 337 -18.22 7.24 2.28
CA THR A 337 -17.49 8.52 2.31
C THR A 337 -17.48 9.07 3.73
N VAL A 338 -16.27 9.36 4.23
CA VAL A 338 -16.04 9.87 5.58
C VAL A 338 -15.25 11.16 5.51
N ASP A 339 -15.84 12.25 5.96
CA ASP A 339 -15.14 13.51 6.20
C ASP A 339 -14.38 13.44 7.52
N VAL A 340 -13.15 13.96 7.52
CA VAL A 340 -12.23 13.88 8.66
C VAL A 340 -11.85 15.29 9.10
N ALA A 341 -11.91 15.52 10.40
CA ALA A 341 -11.41 16.74 11.02
C ALA A 341 -10.39 16.41 12.13
N ALA A 342 -9.41 17.28 12.32
CA ALA A 342 -8.49 17.24 13.46
C ALA A 342 -8.83 18.43 14.36
N ASP A 343 -9.16 18.17 15.63
CA ASP A 343 -9.46 19.22 16.60
C ASP A 343 -10.54 20.22 16.10
N GLY A 344 -11.53 19.71 15.37
CA GLY A 344 -12.64 20.49 14.78
C GLY A 344 -12.33 21.16 13.43
N VAL A 345 -11.09 21.10 12.95
CA VAL A 345 -10.68 21.66 11.65
C VAL A 345 -10.71 20.57 10.58
N PRO A 346 -11.43 20.74 9.46
CA PRO A 346 -11.44 19.76 8.37
C PRO A 346 -10.03 19.51 7.83
N VAL A 347 -9.62 18.24 7.73
CA VAL A 347 -8.31 17.83 7.22
C VAL A 347 -8.37 17.06 5.90
N GLY A 348 -9.54 16.54 5.53
CA GLY A 348 -9.80 15.89 4.25
C GLY A 348 -10.90 14.83 4.34
N SER A 349 -10.96 13.94 3.36
CA SER A 349 -11.96 12.85 3.36
C SER A 349 -11.39 11.53 2.85
N ILE A 350 -12.02 10.43 3.28
CA ILE A 350 -11.67 9.06 2.89
C ILE A 350 -12.87 8.44 2.19
N LYS A 351 -12.64 7.84 1.02
CA LYS A 351 -13.61 7.04 0.28
C LYS A 351 -13.22 5.57 0.39
N PHE A 352 -14.06 4.75 1.01
CA PHE A 352 -13.83 3.31 1.12
C PHE A 352 -14.63 2.54 0.08
N ASP A 353 -13.92 1.75 -0.71
CA ASP A 353 -14.45 0.81 -1.69
C ASP A 353 -14.03 -0.61 -1.30
N LEU A 354 -14.87 -1.31 -0.53
CA LEU A 354 -14.40 -2.45 0.27
C LEU A 354 -14.69 -3.84 -0.31
N TRP A 355 -15.62 -3.94 -1.27
CA TRP A 355 -16.12 -5.23 -1.75
C TRP A 355 -15.62 -5.57 -3.16
N ASP A 356 -15.22 -6.83 -3.37
CA ASP A 356 -14.84 -7.39 -4.67
C ASP A 356 -16.10 -7.70 -5.48
N LEU A 357 -16.50 -6.75 -6.33
CA LEU A 357 -17.62 -6.91 -7.25
C LEU A 357 -17.09 -7.34 -8.62
N ALA A 358 -17.83 -8.20 -9.32
CA ALA A 358 -17.42 -8.82 -10.60
C ALA A 358 -16.97 -7.84 -11.71
N ARG A 359 -17.26 -6.54 -11.57
CA ARG A 359 -16.92 -5.48 -12.51
C ARG A 359 -15.50 -4.90 -12.35
N LYS A 360 -14.72 -5.30 -11.33
CA LYS A 360 -13.48 -4.58 -10.96
C LYS A 360 -12.20 -5.16 -11.56
N SER A 361 -11.33 -4.27 -12.05
CA SER A 361 -10.11 -4.62 -12.79
C SER A 361 -8.91 -4.87 -11.87
N VAL A 362 -8.73 -4.03 -10.85
CA VAL A 362 -7.68 -4.16 -9.83
C VAL A 362 -8.15 -5.07 -8.71
N ARG A 363 -7.43 -6.17 -8.45
CA ARG A 363 -7.80 -7.18 -7.44
C ARG A 363 -6.99 -7.13 -6.14
N ALA A 364 -6.03 -6.21 -6.05
CA ALA A 364 -5.24 -6.01 -4.83
C ALA A 364 -5.86 -4.91 -3.96
N ASN A 365 -5.77 -5.08 -2.64
CA ASN A 365 -6.02 -4.00 -1.70
C ASN A 365 -4.95 -2.92 -1.90
N HIS A 366 -5.37 -1.65 -1.88
CA HIS A 366 -4.47 -0.51 -2.02
C HIS A 366 -5.15 0.77 -1.57
N THR A 367 -4.33 1.79 -1.29
CA THR A 367 -4.78 3.15 -1.01
C THR A 367 -4.13 4.12 -1.98
N ARG A 368 -4.92 5.05 -2.51
CA ARG A 368 -4.45 6.08 -3.43
C ARG A 368 -4.91 7.46 -2.96
N GLY A 369 -3.98 8.41 -2.93
CA GLY A 369 -4.35 9.83 -2.92
C GLY A 369 -5.00 10.17 -4.25
N ILE A 370 -6.28 10.50 -4.25
CA ILE A 370 -6.97 10.92 -5.48
C ILE A 370 -7.04 12.44 -5.58
N ARG A 371 -6.76 13.18 -4.50
CA ARG A 371 -6.55 14.63 -4.52
C ARG A 371 -5.60 15.02 -3.41
N ASN A 372 -4.59 15.82 -3.72
CA ASN A 372 -3.59 16.25 -2.75
C ASN A 372 -4.00 17.56 -2.05
N ARG A 373 -3.37 17.83 -0.91
CA ARG A 373 -3.58 19.05 -0.13
C ARG A 373 -3.03 20.27 -0.88
N THR A 374 -3.69 21.41 -0.71
CA THR A 374 -3.09 22.71 -1.00
C THR A 374 -3.50 23.68 0.09
N ASP A 375 -2.54 24.39 0.68
CA ASP A 375 -2.79 25.41 1.69
C ASP A 375 -1.77 26.54 1.51
N TRP A 376 -2.11 27.47 0.61
CA TRP A 376 -1.19 28.52 0.17
C TRP A 376 -1.94 29.80 -0.21
N SER A 377 -1.54 30.94 0.35
CA SER A 377 -2.08 32.28 0.04
C SER A 377 -3.61 32.36 -0.05
N GLY A 378 -4.32 31.69 0.87
CA GLY A 378 -5.79 31.66 0.89
C GLY A 378 -6.45 30.64 -0.05
N ILE A 379 -5.67 29.96 -0.89
CA ILE A 379 -6.12 28.76 -1.62
C ILE A 379 -6.04 27.59 -0.65
N ARG A 380 -7.21 27.04 -0.30
CA ARG A 380 -7.32 25.86 0.55
C ARG A 380 -8.05 24.74 -0.18
N GLN A 381 -7.33 23.64 -0.41
CA GLN A 381 -7.86 22.41 -0.99
C GLN A 381 -7.58 21.24 -0.06
N LEU A 382 -8.66 20.54 0.31
CA LEU A 382 -8.58 19.40 1.21
C LEU A 382 -8.25 18.10 0.45
N PRO A 383 -7.31 17.28 0.94
CA PRO A 383 -6.95 16.01 0.32
C PRO A 383 -8.08 14.99 0.39
N VAL A 384 -8.06 14.03 -0.54
CA VAL A 384 -9.03 12.91 -0.61
C VAL A 384 -8.28 11.61 -0.83
N ALA A 385 -8.41 10.68 0.12
CA ALA A 385 -7.89 9.33 0.01
C ALA A 385 -8.96 8.37 -0.51
N TYR A 386 -8.56 7.43 -1.36
CA TYR A 386 -9.37 6.30 -1.81
C TYR A 386 -8.78 5.01 -1.28
N VAL A 387 -9.52 4.32 -0.41
CA VAL A 387 -9.17 3.02 0.16
C VAL A 387 -9.92 1.94 -0.60
N SER A 388 -9.16 1.07 -1.26
CA SER A 388 -9.70 -0.07 -1.98
C SER A 388 -9.40 -1.35 -1.22
N CYS A 389 -10.45 -2.03 -0.77
CA CYS A 389 -10.35 -3.41 -0.32
C CYS A 389 -11.17 -4.31 -1.25
N ARG A 390 -10.74 -5.56 -1.39
CA ARG A 390 -11.37 -6.56 -2.27
C ARG A 390 -11.96 -7.70 -1.45
N PHE A 391 -12.78 -7.35 -0.47
CA PHE A 391 -13.43 -8.34 0.39
C PHE A 391 -14.48 -9.10 -0.40
N ARG A 392 -14.44 -10.41 -0.31
CA ARG A 392 -15.49 -11.27 -0.87
C ARG A 392 -16.59 -11.42 0.16
N THR A 393 -17.83 -11.24 -0.26
CA THR A 393 -18.99 -11.58 0.56
C THR A 393 -18.99 -13.09 0.79
N ASP A 394 -19.05 -13.52 2.04
CA ASP A 394 -19.28 -14.93 2.36
C ASP A 394 -20.79 -15.25 2.31
N ASP A 395 -21.14 -16.53 2.52
CA ASP A 395 -22.54 -16.98 2.61
C ASP A 395 -23.31 -16.36 3.80
N ARG A 396 -22.64 -15.58 4.67
CA ARG A 396 -23.24 -14.93 5.86
C ARG A 396 -23.70 -13.50 5.60
N GLY A 397 -23.52 -12.99 4.37
CA GLY A 397 -24.08 -11.72 3.92
C GLY A 397 -23.07 -10.56 3.84
N SER A 398 -23.46 -9.48 3.16
CA SER A 398 -22.69 -8.24 3.10
C SER A 398 -22.62 -7.60 4.50
N GLY A 399 -21.41 -7.34 5.00
CA GLY A 399 -21.19 -6.66 6.28
C GLY A 399 -20.26 -7.40 7.25
N ARG A 400 -19.92 -8.68 7.01
CA ARG A 400 -18.92 -9.39 7.82
C ARG A 400 -17.61 -9.61 7.07
N ILE A 401 -16.50 -9.50 7.79
CA ILE A 401 -15.15 -9.62 7.24
C ILE A 401 -14.27 -10.56 8.08
N THR A 402 -13.28 -11.20 7.46
CA THR A 402 -12.35 -12.11 8.15
C THR A 402 -11.28 -11.33 8.92
N PHE A 403 -10.53 -11.99 9.81
CA PHE A 403 -9.38 -11.37 10.50
C PHE A 403 -8.38 -10.74 9.52
N GLN A 404 -8.06 -11.44 8.42
CA GLN A 404 -7.14 -10.93 7.40
C GLN A 404 -7.69 -9.70 6.68
N ASN A 405 -9.00 -9.64 6.47
CA ASN A 405 -9.66 -8.46 5.91
C ASN A 405 -9.58 -7.27 6.88
N VAL A 406 -9.79 -7.47 8.18
CA VAL A 406 -9.64 -6.40 9.19
C VAL A 406 -8.20 -5.88 9.23
N HIS A 407 -7.22 -6.78 9.27
CA HIS A 407 -5.80 -6.42 9.24
C HIS A 407 -5.46 -5.59 7.99
N SER A 408 -5.94 -6.02 6.82
CA SER A 408 -5.74 -5.29 5.56
C SER A 408 -6.46 -3.94 5.56
N LEU A 409 -7.70 -3.86 6.07
CA LEU A 409 -8.44 -2.61 6.18
C LEU A 409 -7.67 -1.59 7.02
N PHE A 410 -7.08 -2.02 8.14
CA PHE A 410 -6.33 -1.12 9.02
C PHE A 410 -5.04 -0.65 8.37
N HIS A 411 -4.35 -1.50 7.62
CA HIS A 411 -3.20 -1.11 6.80
C HIS A 411 -3.56 0.02 5.83
N GLU A 412 -4.58 -0.21 5.00
CA GLU A 412 -5.03 0.77 4.00
C GLU A 412 -5.56 2.06 4.64
N PHE A 413 -6.30 1.94 5.74
CA PHE A 413 -6.74 3.08 6.53
C PHE A 413 -5.55 3.91 7.06
N GLY A 414 -4.46 3.27 7.46
CA GLY A 414 -3.25 3.97 7.90
C GLY A 414 -2.59 4.78 6.79
N HIS A 415 -2.54 4.26 5.56
CA HIS A 415 -2.14 5.06 4.40
C HIS A 415 -3.09 6.24 4.17
N ALA A 416 -4.41 6.03 4.28
CA ALA A 416 -5.37 7.11 4.12
C ALA A 416 -5.18 8.21 5.17
N VAL A 417 -4.99 7.86 6.44
CA VAL A 417 -4.66 8.83 7.51
C VAL A 417 -3.35 9.55 7.19
N ASN A 418 -2.33 8.84 6.72
CA ASN A 418 -1.06 9.46 6.34
C ASN A 418 -1.27 10.50 5.25
N HIS A 419 -2.01 10.16 4.19
CA HIS A 419 -2.35 11.05 3.08
C HIS A 419 -3.00 12.35 3.57
N LEU A 420 -3.95 12.24 4.51
CA LEU A 420 -4.68 13.40 5.02
C LEU A 420 -3.85 14.27 5.97
N LEU A 421 -2.81 13.74 6.61
CA LEU A 421 -2.09 14.45 7.66
C LEU A 421 -0.73 15.03 7.24
N VAL A 422 -0.22 14.72 6.05
CA VAL A 422 1.01 15.34 5.51
C VAL A 422 0.90 16.88 5.51
N ARG A 423 1.93 17.54 6.05
CA ARG A 423 1.91 18.99 6.37
C ARG A 423 2.36 19.94 5.25
N LYS A 424 2.86 19.41 4.13
CA LYS A 424 3.29 20.22 2.98
C LYS A 424 2.12 21.03 2.39
N ARG A 425 2.43 22.25 1.93
CA ARG A 425 1.46 23.27 1.51
C ARG A 425 1.06 23.16 0.05
N THR A 426 1.81 22.43 -0.78
CA THR A 426 1.53 22.26 -2.21
C THR A 426 1.02 20.88 -2.56
N SER A 427 0.24 20.77 -3.63
CA SER A 427 -0.26 19.50 -4.14
C SER A 427 0.82 18.58 -4.69
N TYR A 428 1.91 19.14 -5.17
CA TYR A 428 3.02 18.39 -5.79
C TYR A 428 3.94 17.76 -4.74
N GLN A 429 3.98 18.35 -3.54
CA GLN A 429 4.79 17.88 -2.42
C GLN A 429 3.94 17.35 -1.26
N SER A 430 2.66 17.05 -1.50
CA SER A 430 1.78 16.46 -0.49
C SER A 430 1.18 15.16 -0.99
N GLY A 431 0.67 14.36 -0.06
CA GLY A 431 0.08 13.07 -0.35
C GLY A 431 1.00 11.88 -0.08
N LEU A 432 0.53 10.69 -0.42
CA LEU A 432 1.21 9.42 -0.10
C LEU A 432 2.41 9.20 -1.03
N GLU A 433 2.22 9.57 -2.29
CA GLU A 433 3.19 9.49 -3.37
C GLU A 433 4.44 10.35 -3.13
N TYR A 434 4.38 11.30 -2.20
CA TYR A 434 5.51 12.17 -1.86
C TYR A 434 6.29 11.68 -0.63
N LEU A 435 5.73 10.76 0.17
CA LEU A 435 6.42 10.26 1.37
C LEU A 435 7.76 9.62 1.01
N PRO A 436 8.80 9.77 1.85
CA PRO A 436 10.03 9.01 1.67
C PRO A 436 9.73 7.50 1.68
N PRO A 437 10.31 6.71 0.77
CA PRO A 437 10.06 5.27 0.70
C PRO A 437 10.18 4.56 2.05
N GLU A 438 11.17 4.91 2.87
CA GLU A 438 11.37 4.33 4.21
C GLU A 438 10.20 4.60 5.17
N ARG A 439 9.39 5.64 4.95
CA ARG A 439 8.28 6.01 5.84
C ARG A 439 6.91 5.59 5.35
N LEU A 440 6.80 5.22 4.07
CA LEU A 440 5.53 4.92 3.42
C LEU A 440 4.71 3.88 4.21
N GLU A 441 5.39 2.88 4.76
CA GLU A 441 4.79 1.74 5.48
C GLU A 441 4.72 1.91 7.00
N CYS A 442 5.29 2.99 7.56
CA CYS A 442 5.38 3.17 9.00
C CYS A 442 3.99 3.28 9.67
N LEU A 443 3.13 4.15 9.14
CA LEU A 443 1.81 4.39 9.73
C LEU A 443 0.82 3.27 9.40
N SER A 444 0.82 2.76 8.16
CA SER A 444 -0.04 1.64 7.72
C SER A 444 0.20 0.40 8.57
N MET A 445 1.44 -0.03 8.71
CA MET A 445 1.79 -1.21 9.52
C MET A 445 1.58 -1.01 11.01
N TRP A 446 1.65 0.23 11.50
CA TRP A 446 1.31 0.53 12.90
C TRP A 446 -0.20 0.37 13.14
N PHE A 447 -1.03 0.80 12.20
CA PHE A 447 -2.49 0.61 12.30
C PHE A 447 -2.89 -0.86 12.31
N GLU A 448 -2.20 -1.72 11.54
CA GLU A 448 -2.43 -3.17 11.57
C GLU A 448 -2.34 -3.75 12.98
N LYS A 449 -1.41 -3.26 13.81
CA LYS A 449 -1.12 -3.87 15.13
C LYS A 449 -2.30 -3.75 16.09
N TRP A 450 -3.24 -2.84 15.84
CA TRP A 450 -4.42 -2.67 16.68
C TRP A 450 -5.35 -3.87 16.68
N VAL A 451 -5.28 -4.80 15.70
CA VAL A 451 -6.02 -6.08 15.78
C VAL A 451 -5.48 -7.01 16.88
N HIS A 452 -4.22 -6.82 17.30
CA HIS A 452 -3.58 -7.55 18.40
C HIS A 452 -3.84 -6.93 19.77
N HIS A 453 -4.31 -5.68 19.82
CA HIS A 453 -4.57 -4.99 21.08
C HIS A 453 -5.81 -5.56 21.80
N PRO A 454 -5.83 -5.67 23.15
CA PRO A 454 -7.00 -6.12 23.90
C PRO A 454 -8.27 -5.31 23.64
N SER A 455 -8.14 -4.00 23.37
CA SER A 455 -9.29 -3.13 23.08
C SER A 455 -10.04 -3.49 21.79
N PHE A 456 -9.41 -4.19 20.83
CA PHE A 456 -10.10 -4.67 19.64
C PHE A 456 -11.18 -5.68 20.02
N ALA A 457 -10.80 -6.72 20.78
CA ALA A 457 -11.72 -7.75 21.25
C ALA A 457 -12.87 -7.16 22.09
N ALA A 458 -12.60 -6.08 22.84
CA ALA A 458 -13.60 -5.37 23.62
C ALA A 458 -14.53 -4.47 22.79
N SER A 459 -14.19 -4.20 21.53
CA SER A 459 -14.93 -3.29 20.64
C SER A 459 -15.67 -4.00 19.51
N VAL A 460 -15.57 -5.33 19.43
CA VAL A 460 -16.27 -6.14 18.42
C VAL A 460 -17.14 -7.20 19.05
N THR A 461 -18.26 -7.53 18.40
CA THR A 461 -19.14 -8.61 18.82
C THR A 461 -18.54 -9.96 18.43
N LEU A 462 -18.20 -10.77 19.44
CA LEU A 462 -17.70 -12.12 19.28
C LEU A 462 -18.76 -13.15 19.71
N PRO A 463 -18.96 -14.25 18.96
CA PRO A 463 -19.81 -15.35 19.41
C PRO A 463 -19.21 -16.06 20.64
N GLU A 464 -19.97 -16.96 21.26
CA GLU A 464 -19.46 -17.83 22.32
C GLU A 464 -18.21 -18.59 21.84
N GLY A 465 -17.11 -18.52 22.59
CA GLY A 465 -15.81 -19.06 22.21
C GLY A 465 -14.98 -18.18 21.25
N GLY A 466 -15.55 -17.10 20.71
CA GLY A 466 -14.91 -16.24 19.70
C GLY A 466 -13.65 -15.51 20.19
N ALA A 467 -13.47 -15.29 21.50
CA ALA A 467 -12.23 -14.75 22.06
C ALA A 467 -11.03 -15.68 21.83
N ALA A 468 -11.20 -16.97 22.10
CA ALA A 468 -10.16 -17.97 21.85
C ALA A 468 -9.87 -18.14 20.35
N GLU A 469 -10.90 -18.02 19.50
CA GLU A 469 -10.74 -18.03 18.04
C GLU A 469 -9.97 -16.80 17.55
N LEU A 470 -10.21 -15.61 18.11
CA LEU A 470 -9.47 -14.39 17.81
C LEU A 470 -7.99 -14.50 18.22
N ASP A 471 -7.71 -15.01 19.42
CA ASP A 471 -6.33 -15.21 19.88
C ASP A 471 -5.57 -16.22 19.01
N ARG A 472 -6.28 -17.24 18.51
CA ARG A 472 -5.74 -18.16 17.52
C ARG A 472 -5.46 -17.47 16.19
N CYS A 473 -6.35 -16.63 15.68
CA CYS A 473 -6.08 -15.82 14.48
C CYS A 473 -4.83 -14.94 14.65
N ARG A 474 -4.66 -14.30 15.82
CA ARG A 474 -3.47 -13.49 16.14
C ARG A 474 -2.20 -14.34 16.14
N LEU A 475 -2.23 -15.52 16.75
CA LEU A 475 -1.12 -16.47 16.76
C LEU A 475 -0.74 -16.92 15.34
N LEU A 476 -1.74 -17.30 14.52
CA LEU A 476 -1.50 -17.74 13.15
C LEU A 476 -0.97 -16.61 12.26
N ALA A 477 -1.51 -15.40 12.38
CA ALA A 477 -1.00 -14.23 11.65
C ALA A 477 0.45 -13.92 12.04
N ALA A 478 0.81 -14.04 13.32
CA ALA A 478 2.19 -13.89 13.76
C ALA A 478 3.10 -15.00 13.20
N ALA A 479 2.64 -16.25 13.18
CA ALA A 479 3.39 -17.36 12.59
C ALA A 479 3.63 -17.20 11.09
N GLU A 480 2.62 -16.75 10.33
CA GLU A 480 2.73 -16.44 8.90
C GLU A 480 3.73 -15.31 8.65
N TYR A 481 3.70 -14.26 9.47
CA TYR A 481 4.68 -13.19 9.38
C TYR A 481 6.10 -13.72 9.63
N ARG A 482 6.29 -14.49 10.72
CA ARG A 482 7.58 -15.11 11.09
C ARG A 482 8.14 -16.03 10.01
N ARG A 483 7.28 -16.71 9.26
CA ARG A 483 7.69 -17.59 8.15
C ARG A 483 8.45 -16.87 7.04
N THR A 484 8.22 -15.56 6.88
CA THR A 484 8.72 -14.77 5.75
C THR A 484 9.88 -13.82 6.11
N TYR A 485 10.42 -13.86 7.33
CA TYR A 485 11.48 -12.92 7.75
C TYR A 485 12.69 -12.90 6.81
N VAL A 486 13.27 -14.07 6.54
CA VAL A 486 14.46 -14.18 5.68
C VAL A 486 14.11 -13.81 4.24
N GLU A 487 12.96 -14.28 3.74
CA GLU A 487 12.45 -13.97 2.39
C GLU A 487 12.32 -12.46 2.15
N ARG A 488 11.72 -11.72 3.09
CA ARG A 488 11.56 -10.27 3.00
C ARG A 488 12.92 -9.55 2.99
N ALA A 489 13.84 -9.99 3.85
CA ALA A 489 15.17 -9.42 3.93
C ALA A 489 15.99 -9.65 2.66
N VAL A 490 15.96 -10.88 2.13
CA VAL A 490 16.58 -11.25 0.85
C VAL A 490 15.98 -10.44 -0.29
N THR A 491 14.65 -10.32 -0.36
CA THR A 491 13.98 -9.56 -1.43
C THR A 491 14.41 -8.09 -1.41
N ALA A 492 14.38 -7.45 -0.24
CA ALA A 492 14.80 -6.05 -0.09
C ALA A 492 16.27 -5.84 -0.45
N TRP A 493 17.16 -6.74 -0.02
CA TRP A 493 18.58 -6.64 -0.34
C TRP A 493 18.82 -6.78 -1.84
N LEU A 494 18.22 -7.79 -2.48
CA LEU A 494 18.37 -8.04 -3.91
C LEU A 494 17.83 -6.87 -4.73
N ASP A 495 16.67 -6.30 -4.37
CA ASP A 495 16.11 -5.13 -5.03
C ASP A 495 17.03 -3.91 -4.94
N LEU A 496 17.61 -3.65 -3.76
CA LEU A 496 18.59 -2.58 -3.59
C LEU A 496 19.86 -2.84 -4.42
N ASP A 497 20.46 -4.04 -4.29
CA ASP A 497 21.74 -4.38 -4.90
C ASP A 497 21.71 -4.39 -6.44
N VAL A 498 20.66 -4.97 -7.05
CA VAL A 498 20.56 -5.00 -8.52
C VAL A 498 20.38 -3.61 -9.13
N HIS A 499 19.68 -2.71 -8.43
CA HIS A 499 19.44 -1.35 -8.91
C HIS A 499 20.59 -0.38 -8.56
N ARG A 500 21.36 -0.66 -7.50
CA ARG A 500 22.63 0.03 -7.20
C ARG A 500 23.72 -0.35 -8.20
N SER A 501 23.77 -1.62 -8.58
CA SER A 501 24.79 -2.15 -9.49
C SER A 501 24.63 -1.61 -10.92
N THR A 502 25.75 -1.27 -11.56
CA THR A 502 25.80 -0.85 -12.98
C THR A 502 25.83 -2.04 -13.95
N GLU A 503 26.19 -3.22 -13.46
CA GLU A 503 26.31 -4.45 -14.25
C GLU A 503 25.73 -5.67 -13.52
N GLY A 504 25.76 -6.83 -14.18
CA GLY A 504 25.24 -8.09 -13.65
C GLY A 504 23.72 -8.16 -13.61
N GLY A 505 23.21 -9.24 -13.02
CA GLY A 505 21.79 -9.56 -12.94
C GLY A 505 21.41 -10.16 -11.60
N LEU A 506 20.14 -10.51 -11.45
CA LEU A 506 19.56 -10.99 -10.20
C LEU A 506 20.27 -12.23 -9.66
N ARG A 507 20.64 -13.18 -10.54
CA ARG A 507 21.34 -14.41 -10.13
C ARG A 507 22.74 -14.15 -9.60
N GLY A 508 23.44 -13.17 -10.17
CA GLY A 508 24.77 -12.77 -9.68
C GLY A 508 24.67 -12.11 -8.31
N SER A 509 23.69 -11.22 -8.14
CA SER A 509 23.35 -10.58 -6.86
C SER A 509 23.01 -11.62 -5.78
N TYR A 510 22.11 -12.55 -6.08
CA TYR A 510 21.75 -13.65 -5.18
C TYR A 510 22.94 -14.50 -4.76
N ARG A 511 23.83 -14.84 -5.69
CA ARG A 511 25.01 -15.65 -5.36
C ARG A 511 25.92 -14.94 -4.35
N ARG A 512 26.13 -13.62 -4.49
CA ARG A 512 26.93 -12.85 -3.53
C ARG A 512 26.30 -12.88 -2.13
N LEU A 513 24.99 -12.67 -2.05
CA LEU A 513 24.27 -12.72 -0.78
C LEU A 513 24.32 -14.13 -0.16
N ASP A 514 24.21 -15.17 -0.98
CA ASP A 514 24.29 -16.57 -0.52
C ASP A 514 25.69 -16.96 -0.07
N GLU A 515 26.74 -16.51 -0.78
CA GLU A 515 28.14 -16.70 -0.35
C GLU A 515 28.43 -16.03 1.00
N GLU A 516 27.79 -14.90 1.28
CA GLU A 516 27.96 -14.15 2.52
C GLU A 516 27.15 -14.73 3.70
N PHE A 517 25.86 -15.04 3.47
CA PHE A 517 24.92 -15.39 4.56
C PHE A 517 24.31 -16.79 4.48
N GLY A 518 24.52 -17.54 3.41
CA GLY A 518 23.92 -18.87 3.21
C GLY A 518 22.39 -18.84 3.08
N VAL A 519 21.85 -17.82 2.42
CA VAL A 519 20.40 -17.59 2.31
C VAL A 519 19.67 -18.70 1.55
N SER A 520 20.33 -19.45 0.67
CA SER A 520 19.77 -20.57 -0.11
C SER A 520 19.20 -21.69 0.73
N ARG A 521 19.67 -21.85 1.98
CA ARG A 521 19.07 -22.76 2.96
C ARG A 521 17.61 -22.40 3.25
N TYR A 522 17.30 -21.11 3.31
CA TYR A 522 16.02 -20.58 3.74
C TYR A 522 15.14 -20.17 2.56
N VAL A 523 15.75 -19.55 1.55
CA VAL A 523 15.09 -18.94 0.39
C VAL A 523 15.85 -19.37 -0.87
N PRO A 524 15.47 -20.51 -1.47
CA PRO A 524 16.02 -20.95 -2.75
C PRO A 524 15.82 -19.87 -3.83
N PHE A 525 16.75 -19.78 -4.78
CA PHE A 525 16.69 -18.77 -5.83
C PHE A 525 15.37 -18.80 -6.61
N GLU A 526 14.88 -20.00 -6.92
CA GLU A 526 13.63 -20.20 -7.64
C GLU A 526 12.42 -19.61 -6.92
N ASP A 527 12.45 -19.47 -5.60
CA ASP A 527 11.32 -18.93 -4.82
C ASP A 527 11.21 -17.40 -4.93
N ILE A 528 12.28 -16.71 -5.33
CA ILE A 528 12.34 -15.24 -5.33
C ILE A 528 12.23 -14.59 -6.71
N VAL A 529 12.60 -15.30 -7.78
CA VAL A 529 12.71 -14.68 -9.13
C VAL A 529 11.39 -14.05 -9.59
N GLU A 530 10.26 -14.71 -9.33
CA GLU A 530 8.94 -14.22 -9.71
C GLU A 530 8.62 -12.84 -9.11
N TYR A 531 9.14 -12.53 -7.91
CA TYR A 531 8.94 -11.23 -7.27
C TYR A 531 9.54 -10.09 -8.09
N PHE A 532 10.63 -10.33 -8.82
CA PHE A 532 11.30 -9.34 -9.68
C PHE A 532 10.61 -9.13 -11.04
N THR A 533 9.33 -9.52 -11.14
CA THR A 533 8.45 -9.25 -12.27
C THR A 533 7.36 -8.24 -11.87
N TRP A 534 6.08 -8.49 -12.12
CA TRP A 534 4.99 -7.60 -11.71
C TRP A 534 4.43 -7.97 -10.33
N PRO A 535 4.11 -7.01 -9.43
CA PRO A 535 4.20 -5.56 -9.60
C PRO A 535 5.52 -4.94 -9.13
N MET A 536 6.36 -5.67 -8.40
CA MET A 536 7.54 -5.09 -7.71
C MET A 536 8.49 -4.40 -8.67
N TYR A 537 8.73 -5.00 -9.85
CA TYR A 537 9.57 -4.37 -10.85
C TYR A 537 9.00 -3.01 -11.26
N MET A 538 7.68 -2.89 -11.46
CA MET A 538 7.02 -1.65 -11.89
C MET A 538 6.85 -0.61 -10.77
N ALA A 539 7.12 -0.97 -9.52
CA ALA A 539 7.07 -0.07 -8.37
C ALA A 539 8.35 0.80 -8.30
N HIS A 540 8.60 1.41 -7.13
CA HIS A 540 9.81 2.19 -6.85
C HIS A 540 11.06 1.28 -6.85
N PRO A 541 11.97 1.38 -7.84
CA PRO A 541 13.12 0.48 -7.93
C PRO A 541 14.04 0.64 -6.72
N GLY A 542 14.45 -0.47 -6.11
CA GLY A 542 15.33 -0.46 -4.94
C GLY A 542 14.66 0.00 -3.65
N ALA A 543 13.34 0.12 -3.61
CA ALA A 543 12.60 0.64 -2.47
C ALA A 543 11.94 -0.45 -1.61
N ASN A 544 12.09 -1.73 -1.94
CA ASN A 544 11.41 -2.82 -1.21
C ASN A 544 11.85 -2.94 0.27
N PHE A 545 12.93 -2.26 0.66
CA PHE A 545 13.33 -2.08 2.05
C PHE A 545 12.29 -1.32 2.89
N SER A 546 11.38 -0.56 2.26
CA SER A 546 10.28 0.16 2.93
C SER A 546 9.47 -0.74 3.84
N TYR A 547 9.21 -1.99 3.42
CA TYR A 547 8.48 -2.97 4.22
C TYR A 547 9.24 -3.41 5.48
N LEU A 548 10.58 -3.55 5.39
CA LEU A 548 11.41 -3.89 6.56
C LEU A 548 11.46 -2.71 7.52
N TRP A 549 11.67 -1.50 6.98
CA TRP A 549 11.70 -0.28 7.76
C TRP A 549 10.37 -0.05 8.48
N GLY A 550 9.27 -0.03 7.73
CA GLY A 550 7.92 0.17 8.26
C GLY A 550 7.54 -0.89 9.29
N SER A 551 7.93 -2.15 9.09
CA SER A 551 7.62 -3.19 10.08
C SER A 551 8.39 -3.04 11.38
N ALA A 552 9.67 -2.71 11.32
CA ALA A 552 10.49 -2.44 12.51
C ALA A 552 10.00 -1.21 13.25
N ASP A 553 9.81 -0.13 12.52
CA ASP A 553 9.35 1.15 13.05
C ASP A 553 7.96 1.06 13.69
N SER A 554 7.01 0.43 13.00
CA SER A 554 5.65 0.25 13.51
C SER A 554 5.60 -0.62 14.76
N CYS A 555 6.35 -1.73 14.79
CA CYS A 555 6.45 -2.58 15.98
C CYS A 555 7.09 -1.84 17.15
N GLU A 556 8.14 -1.07 16.92
CA GLU A 556 8.81 -0.26 17.94
C GLU A 556 7.86 0.79 18.53
N LYS A 557 7.23 1.60 17.67
CA LYS A 557 6.24 2.61 18.08
C LYS A 557 5.06 2.00 18.84
N PHE A 558 4.58 0.83 18.42
CA PHE A 558 3.43 0.18 19.03
C PHE A 558 3.70 -0.26 20.49
N LEU A 559 4.95 -0.48 20.89
CA LEU A 559 5.30 -0.84 22.27
C LEU A 559 4.80 0.20 23.30
N ALA A 560 4.79 1.48 22.93
CA ALA A 560 4.30 2.56 23.80
C ALA A 560 2.78 2.52 24.04
N PHE A 561 2.03 1.79 23.19
CA PHE A 561 0.57 1.70 23.24
C PHE A 561 0.07 0.37 23.81
N ARG A 562 0.87 -0.70 23.69
CA ARG A 562 0.48 -2.09 23.94
C ARG A 562 -0.26 -2.33 25.26
N ASP A 563 0.19 -1.67 26.32
CA ASP A 563 -0.27 -1.90 27.69
C ASP A 563 -1.19 -0.78 28.19
N LEU A 564 -1.63 0.13 27.31
CA LEU A 564 -2.50 1.27 27.64
C LEU A 564 -3.92 1.06 27.11
N THR A 565 -4.92 1.47 27.89
CA THR A 565 -6.28 1.61 27.41
C THR A 565 -6.41 2.80 26.44
N LEU A 566 -7.45 2.77 25.59
CA LEU A 566 -7.71 3.89 24.67
C LEU A 566 -7.98 5.22 25.40
N ASP A 567 -8.52 5.17 26.62
CA ASP A 567 -8.76 6.35 27.44
C ASP A 567 -7.46 6.89 28.04
N GLU A 568 -6.53 6.03 28.47
CA GLU A 568 -5.20 6.44 28.90
C GLU A 568 -4.40 7.06 27.75
N ILE A 569 -4.51 6.50 26.55
CA ILE A 569 -3.86 7.04 25.34
C ILE A 569 -4.39 8.44 25.02
N ALA A 570 -5.71 8.64 25.08
CA ALA A 570 -6.32 9.94 24.83
C ALA A 570 -5.84 11.05 25.79
N ASN A 571 -5.35 10.67 26.98
CA ASN A 571 -4.82 11.58 27.98
C ASN A 571 -3.28 11.74 27.90
N ARG A 572 -2.63 11.21 26.87
CA ARG A 572 -1.17 11.22 26.66
C ARG A 572 -0.81 11.83 25.29
N PRO A 573 -0.94 13.15 25.12
CA PRO A 573 -0.67 13.81 23.85
C PRO A 573 0.78 13.63 23.37
N GLU A 574 1.72 13.35 24.27
CA GLU A 574 3.11 13.04 23.92
C GLU A 574 3.26 11.80 23.02
N LEU A 575 2.32 10.85 23.08
CA LEU A 575 2.34 9.67 22.22
C LEU A 575 2.12 10.02 20.74
N ARG A 576 1.41 11.12 20.46
CA ARG A 576 1.21 11.63 19.09
C ARG A 576 2.53 12.09 18.46
N ALA A 577 3.49 12.55 19.27
CA ALA A 577 4.78 13.04 18.79
C ALA A 577 5.62 11.95 18.11
N LEU A 578 5.40 10.68 18.45
CA LEU A 578 6.05 9.54 17.80
C LEU A 578 5.81 9.50 16.28
N PHE A 579 4.72 10.11 15.79
CA PHE A 579 4.34 10.10 14.38
C PHE A 579 4.69 11.39 13.63
N GLY A 580 5.46 12.30 14.24
CA GLY A 580 6.00 13.49 13.56
C GLY A 580 6.59 13.15 12.18
N PRO A 581 7.51 12.16 12.09
CA PRO A 581 8.16 11.82 10.82
C PRO A 581 7.21 11.28 9.75
N CYS A 582 6.04 10.74 10.15
CA CYS A 582 5.03 10.26 9.21
C CYS A 582 4.29 11.41 8.52
N PHE A 583 4.19 12.57 9.17
CA PHE A 583 3.39 13.71 8.69
C PHE A 583 4.24 14.87 8.17
N ASP A 584 5.52 14.91 8.56
CA ASP A 584 6.46 15.93 8.15
C ASP A 584 7.55 15.33 7.26
N PHE A 585 7.55 15.74 6.00
CA PHE A 585 8.54 15.29 5.03
C PHE A 585 9.96 15.75 5.39
N ASP A 586 10.10 16.92 6.03
CA ASP A 586 11.42 17.51 6.28
C ASP A 586 12.10 16.95 7.54
N GLU A 587 11.35 16.27 8.41
CA GLU A 587 11.93 15.53 9.54
C GLU A 587 12.90 14.44 9.05
N PRO A 588 13.92 14.03 9.84
CA PRO A 588 14.86 12.97 9.49
C PRO A 588 14.24 11.56 9.59
N SER A 589 14.84 10.58 8.91
CA SER A 589 14.47 9.16 9.01
C SER A 589 15.48 8.44 9.90
N ASP A 590 15.12 8.23 11.17
CA ASP A 590 15.96 7.45 12.07
C ASP A 590 15.81 5.94 11.79
N PRO A 591 16.91 5.18 11.65
CA PRO A 591 16.86 3.74 11.46
C PRO A 591 16.11 3.05 12.63
N PRO A 592 15.05 2.27 12.36
CA PRO A 592 14.28 1.64 13.41
C PRO A 592 15.01 0.44 14.01
N ALA A 593 14.65 0.08 15.24
CA ALA A 593 15.17 -1.11 15.89
C ALA A 593 14.58 -2.37 15.24
N ALA A 594 15.32 -3.00 14.32
CA ALA A 594 14.90 -4.23 13.63
C ALA A 594 14.45 -5.36 14.60
N GLY A 595 15.03 -5.40 15.81
CA GLY A 595 14.68 -6.33 16.89
C GLY A 595 13.21 -6.25 17.36
N SER A 596 12.57 -5.09 17.17
CA SER A 596 11.17 -4.87 17.56
C SER A 596 10.21 -5.79 16.82
N VAL A 597 10.49 -6.10 15.54
CA VAL A 597 9.68 -7.04 14.75
C VAL A 597 9.72 -8.46 15.32
N PHE A 598 10.92 -8.94 15.63
CA PHE A 598 11.12 -10.29 16.18
C PHE A 598 10.54 -10.41 17.58
N THR A 599 10.58 -9.33 18.37
CA THR A 599 9.97 -9.27 19.70
C THR A 599 8.45 -9.31 19.61
N PHE A 600 7.85 -8.47 18.77
CA PHE A 600 6.39 -8.36 18.65
C PHE A 600 5.76 -9.68 18.19
N PHE A 601 6.22 -10.23 17.07
CA PHE A 601 5.63 -11.45 16.51
C PHE A 601 6.16 -12.74 17.17
N GLY A 602 7.36 -12.69 17.78
CA GLY A 602 7.96 -13.83 18.49
C GLY A 602 7.45 -14.06 19.91
N ALA A 603 6.56 -13.19 20.41
CA ALA A 603 5.99 -13.26 21.75
C ALA A 603 5.11 -14.49 21.99
N ALA A 604 4.43 -14.99 20.95
CA ALA A 604 3.59 -16.18 21.01
C ALA A 604 4.20 -17.33 20.19
N GLY A 605 4.55 -18.42 20.87
CA GLY A 605 5.01 -19.66 20.23
C GLY A 605 3.84 -20.49 19.71
N LEU A 606 4.06 -21.30 18.66
CA LEU A 606 3.03 -22.20 18.11
C LEU A 606 2.49 -23.19 19.16
N GLU A 607 3.31 -23.57 20.15
CA GLU A 607 2.91 -24.49 21.23
C GLU A 607 2.03 -23.85 22.31
N ALA A 608 2.07 -22.52 22.47
CA ALA A 608 1.49 -21.83 23.63
C ALA A 608 -0.05 -21.98 23.72
N ASN A 609 -0.70 -22.52 22.68
CA ASN A 609 -2.14 -22.75 22.60
C ASN A 609 -2.53 -24.12 22.00
N ALA A 610 -1.56 -25.06 21.90
CA ALA A 610 -1.77 -26.40 21.33
C ALA A 610 -2.51 -27.35 22.28
#